data_AF-A0A6S6RXF9-F1
#
_entry.id   AF-A0A6S6RXF9-F1
#
_cell.length_a   1.000
_cell.length_b   1.000
_cell.length_c   1.000
_cell.angle_alpha   90.00
_cell.angle_beta   90.00
_cell.angle_gamma   90.00
#
_symmetry.space_group_name_H-M   'P 1'
#
loop_
_entity.id
_entity.type
_entity.pdbx_description
1 polymer ?
#
loop_
_entity_poly.entity_id
_entity_poly.type
_entity_poly.pdbx_seq_one_letter_code
_entity_poly.pdbx_strand_id
1 'polypeptide(L)'
;MESIIWLVIIFGAGYLYHIKNKETVAEARTKELKKMYGSSQNYESTLKNRENQDVDAEAKKIADNIKTHRGLEGLQDKIDAAQDKLDDYHYDDNETMYARTERKMEILEKALDYAEANPYRYYYDAIPDIDTPLQEFKLMGKTISVQKFHELEPLERDKYDVISLSDVDNLEDANEYAKDNISLDEDELKDLIKFRTIIESQVSEEEKENKLEILFKKSEYLLDELGLDTEENVSLYEQYRQTEFMTEKLSKLYPLPYADYFIKEGIEDMEIIKNFTDEEILAVNGIGDARLKDIRSYLDGVSMN
;
A
#
# COMPACT_ATOMS: atom_id res chain seq x y z
N MET A 1 12.87 -7.40 25.21
CA MET A 1 13.39 -7.38 23.84
C MET A 1 13.85 -8.75 23.36
N GLU A 2 14.62 -9.52 24.15
CA GLU A 2 15.04 -10.87 23.74
C GLU A 2 13.87 -11.85 23.49
N SER A 3 12.79 -11.75 24.27
CA SER A 3 11.64 -12.68 24.20
C SER A 3 10.78 -12.58 22.92
N ILE A 4 10.75 -11.41 22.28
CA ILE A 4 9.94 -11.16 21.06
C ILE A 4 10.72 -11.64 19.82
N ILE A 5 12.04 -11.46 19.82
CA ILE A 5 12.93 -11.98 18.77
C ILE A 5 12.87 -13.52 18.74
N TRP A 6 12.80 -14.17 19.90
CA TRP A 6 12.63 -15.63 19.96
C TRP A 6 11.28 -16.12 19.39
N LEU A 7 10.18 -15.39 19.60
CA LEU A 7 8.86 -15.74 19.05
C LEU A 7 8.81 -15.60 17.52
N VAL A 8 9.38 -14.52 16.96
CA VAL A 8 9.46 -14.32 15.50
C VAL A 8 10.37 -15.38 14.85
N ILE A 9 11.47 -15.76 15.50
CA ILE A 9 12.35 -16.84 15.03
C ILE A 9 11.65 -18.20 15.09
N ILE A 10 10.85 -18.48 16.13
CA ILE A 10 10.11 -19.74 16.26
C ILE A 10 8.98 -19.84 15.21
N PHE A 11 8.23 -18.76 14.97
CA PHE A 11 7.20 -18.72 13.92
C PHE A 11 7.80 -18.81 12.51
N GLY A 12 8.88 -18.06 12.23
CA GLY A 12 9.60 -18.14 10.96
C GLY A 12 10.24 -19.51 10.71
N ALA A 13 10.81 -20.14 11.76
CA ALA A 13 11.35 -21.49 11.67
C ALA A 13 10.24 -22.54 11.53
N GLY A 14 9.07 -22.36 12.16
CA GLY A 14 7.91 -23.23 12.02
C GLY A 14 7.31 -23.19 10.61
N TYR A 15 7.16 -22.00 10.05
CA TYR A 15 6.68 -21.77 8.68
C TYR A 15 7.66 -22.34 7.64
N LEU A 16 8.96 -22.07 7.78
CA LEU A 16 9.99 -22.64 6.91
C LEU A 16 10.12 -24.16 7.06
N TYR A 17 9.96 -24.71 8.27
CA TYR A 17 9.92 -26.15 8.49
C TYR A 17 8.68 -26.76 7.83
N HIS A 18 7.52 -26.10 7.90
CA HIS A 18 6.28 -26.55 7.26
C HIS A 18 6.39 -26.55 5.72
N ILE A 19 6.92 -25.47 5.12
CA ILE A 19 7.17 -25.39 3.67
C ILE A 19 8.19 -26.44 3.23
N LYS A 20 9.30 -26.57 3.96
CA LYS A 20 10.34 -27.54 3.62
C LYS A 20 9.82 -28.98 3.77
N ASN A 21 8.96 -29.25 4.76
CA ASN A 21 8.31 -30.55 4.89
C ASN A 21 7.31 -30.82 3.74
N LYS A 22 6.55 -29.80 3.29
CA LYS A 22 5.68 -29.89 2.09
C LYS A 22 6.49 -30.24 0.82
N GLU A 23 7.62 -29.57 0.59
CA GLU A 23 8.50 -29.87 -0.57
C GLU A 23 9.14 -31.26 -0.48
N THR A 24 9.63 -31.66 0.71
CA THR A 24 10.26 -32.98 0.89
C THR A 24 9.24 -34.12 0.76
N VAL A 25 8.01 -33.92 1.23
CA VAL A 25 6.90 -34.89 1.08
C VAL A 25 6.43 -34.95 -0.39
N ALA A 26 6.36 -33.81 -1.09
CA ALA A 26 6.05 -33.77 -2.51
C ALA A 26 7.12 -34.47 -3.36
N GLU A 27 8.41 -34.26 -3.10
CA GLU A 27 9.50 -34.96 -3.78
C GLU A 27 9.52 -36.47 -3.46
N ALA A 28 9.27 -36.85 -2.21
CA ALA A 28 9.15 -38.25 -1.82
C ALA A 28 7.99 -38.95 -2.54
N ARG A 29 6.80 -38.33 -2.59
CA ARG A 29 5.62 -38.81 -3.34
C ARG A 29 5.90 -38.92 -4.84
N THR A 30 6.56 -37.92 -5.43
CA THR A 30 6.91 -37.94 -6.87
C THR A 30 7.89 -39.08 -7.20
N LYS A 31 8.81 -39.38 -6.28
CA LYS A 31 9.79 -40.47 -6.41
C LYS A 31 9.16 -41.85 -6.21
N GLU A 32 8.16 -41.94 -5.33
CA GLU A 32 7.34 -43.15 -5.12
C GLU A 32 6.43 -43.43 -6.33
N LEU A 33 5.79 -42.40 -6.87
CA LEU A 33 5.01 -42.44 -8.12
C LEU A 33 5.87 -42.92 -9.29
N LYS A 34 7.09 -42.42 -9.46
CA LYS A 34 8.02 -42.92 -10.49
C LYS A 34 8.39 -44.40 -10.34
N LYS A 35 8.38 -44.91 -9.10
CA LYS A 35 8.61 -46.34 -8.80
C LYS A 35 7.39 -47.20 -9.07
N MET A 36 6.18 -46.72 -8.76
CA MET A 36 4.93 -47.47 -8.96
C MET A 36 4.49 -47.50 -10.43
N TYR A 37 4.64 -46.39 -11.17
CA TYR A 37 4.16 -46.27 -12.55
C TYR A 37 5.17 -46.72 -13.63
N GLY A 38 6.37 -47.16 -13.24
CA GLY A 38 7.39 -47.67 -14.15
C GLY A 38 7.09 -49.04 -14.80
N SER A 39 5.90 -49.64 -14.59
CA SER A 39 5.63 -51.01 -15.05
C SER A 39 4.28 -51.29 -15.74
N SER A 40 3.42 -50.30 -16.00
CA SER A 40 2.14 -50.57 -16.70
C SER A 40 1.78 -49.49 -17.71
N GLN A 41 2.15 -49.74 -18.96
CA GLN A 41 2.00 -48.85 -20.11
C GLN A 41 0.56 -48.67 -20.64
N ASN A 42 -0.48 -49.06 -19.88
CA ASN A 42 -1.87 -49.09 -20.39
C ASN A 42 -2.93 -48.35 -19.54
N TYR A 43 -2.55 -47.63 -18.48
CA TYR A 43 -3.49 -46.81 -17.69
C TYR A 43 -3.41 -45.30 -18.00
N GLU A 44 -2.40 -44.86 -18.76
CA GLU A 44 -2.06 -43.45 -18.93
C GLU A 44 -2.87 -42.65 -19.97
N SER A 45 -3.67 -43.28 -20.85
CA SER A 45 -4.32 -42.52 -21.95
C SER A 45 -5.78 -42.15 -21.71
N THR A 46 -6.48 -42.81 -20.78
CA THR A 46 -7.93 -42.63 -20.58
C THR A 46 -8.28 -41.72 -19.40
N LEU A 47 -7.42 -41.59 -18.39
CA LEU A 47 -7.63 -40.68 -17.24
C LEU A 47 -7.00 -39.29 -17.45
N LYS A 48 -5.83 -39.23 -18.10
CA LYS A 48 -5.08 -37.97 -18.32
C LYS A 48 -5.81 -36.89 -19.13
N ASN A 49 -6.82 -37.24 -19.94
CA ASN A 49 -7.52 -36.29 -20.81
C ASN A 49 -8.92 -35.86 -20.30
N ARG A 50 -9.40 -36.37 -19.15
CA ARG A 50 -10.66 -35.91 -18.52
C ARG A 50 -10.52 -35.46 -17.07
N GLU A 51 -9.41 -35.78 -16.38
CA GLU A 51 -9.29 -35.57 -14.93
C GLU A 51 -8.42 -34.40 -14.48
N ASN A 52 -7.64 -33.74 -15.34
CA ASN A 52 -6.83 -32.57 -14.92
C ASN A 52 -7.56 -31.22 -15.01
N GLN A 53 -8.83 -31.23 -15.43
CA GLN A 53 -9.56 -29.99 -15.75
C GLN A 53 -10.36 -29.36 -14.60
N ASP A 54 -10.38 -29.92 -13.38
CA ASP A 54 -11.27 -29.36 -12.35
C ASP A 54 -10.68 -29.26 -10.93
N VAL A 55 -9.42 -29.63 -10.67
CA VAL A 55 -8.86 -29.43 -9.31
C VAL A 55 -8.76 -27.94 -8.97
N ASP A 56 -8.21 -27.15 -9.89
CA ASP A 56 -8.02 -25.70 -9.70
C ASP A 56 -9.33 -24.92 -9.63
N ALA A 57 -10.28 -25.27 -10.52
CA ALA A 57 -11.59 -24.61 -10.58
C ALA A 57 -12.46 -24.99 -9.37
N GLU A 58 -12.45 -26.25 -8.93
CA GLU A 58 -13.12 -26.67 -7.69
C GLU A 58 -12.48 -25.98 -6.47
N ALA A 59 -11.14 -25.91 -6.41
CA ALA A 59 -10.43 -25.26 -5.32
C ALA A 59 -10.80 -23.77 -5.21
N LYS A 60 -10.77 -23.03 -6.33
CA LYS A 60 -11.19 -21.62 -6.39
C LYS A 60 -12.64 -21.43 -5.93
N LYS A 61 -13.55 -22.29 -6.39
CA LYS A 61 -14.95 -22.24 -5.98
C LYS A 61 -15.13 -22.45 -4.47
N ILE A 62 -14.34 -23.32 -3.85
CA ILE A 62 -14.35 -23.49 -2.39
C ILE A 62 -13.80 -22.24 -1.72
N ALA A 63 -12.63 -21.76 -2.16
CA ALA A 63 -11.95 -20.59 -1.62
C ALA A 63 -12.81 -19.32 -1.69
N ASP A 64 -13.53 -19.11 -2.79
CA ASP A 64 -14.41 -17.94 -2.99
C ASP A 64 -15.49 -17.81 -1.91
N ASN A 65 -15.86 -18.91 -1.25
CA ASN A 65 -16.85 -18.92 -0.17
C ASN A 65 -16.25 -18.70 1.23
N ILE A 66 -14.92 -18.71 1.36
CA ILE A 66 -14.22 -18.49 2.62
C ILE A 66 -13.87 -17.00 2.75
N LYS A 67 -14.53 -16.33 3.70
CA LYS A 67 -14.39 -14.88 3.96
C LYS A 67 -13.98 -14.54 5.39
N THR A 68 -13.72 -15.55 6.21
CA THR A 68 -13.42 -15.40 7.65
C THR A 68 -12.40 -16.45 8.09
N HIS A 69 -11.64 -16.17 9.16
CA HIS A 69 -10.69 -17.12 9.74
C HIS A 69 -11.36 -18.41 10.21
N ARG A 70 -12.57 -18.32 10.79
CA ARG A 70 -13.38 -19.52 11.10
C ARG A 70 -13.68 -20.37 9.85
N GLY A 71 -13.82 -19.74 8.70
CA GLY A 71 -13.95 -20.46 7.43
C GLY A 71 -12.66 -21.16 7.00
N LEU A 72 -11.49 -20.56 7.25
CA LEU A 72 -10.18 -21.18 7.04
C LEU A 72 -9.94 -22.35 8.00
N GLU A 73 -10.21 -22.17 9.30
CA GLU A 73 -10.14 -23.25 10.30
C GLU A 73 -11.02 -24.44 9.88
N GLY A 74 -12.27 -24.16 9.49
CA GLY A 74 -13.17 -25.21 9.00
C GLY A 74 -12.76 -25.85 7.67
N LEU A 75 -11.82 -25.26 6.93
CA LEU A 75 -11.19 -25.86 5.75
C LEU A 75 -9.99 -26.73 6.15
N GLN A 76 -9.17 -26.27 7.11
CA GLN A 76 -8.09 -27.05 7.72
C GLN A 76 -8.63 -28.33 8.37
N ASP A 77 -9.71 -28.24 9.16
CA ASP A 77 -10.38 -29.40 9.76
C ASP A 77 -10.80 -30.45 8.70
N LYS A 78 -11.20 -30.00 7.51
CA LYS A 78 -11.59 -30.90 6.41
C LYS A 78 -10.38 -31.55 5.74
N ILE A 79 -9.24 -30.87 5.71
CA ILE A 79 -7.98 -31.42 5.23
C ILE A 79 -7.51 -32.49 6.21
N ASP A 80 -7.49 -32.20 7.51
CA ASP A 80 -7.12 -33.17 8.55
C ASP A 80 -8.02 -34.41 8.50
N ALA A 81 -9.34 -34.23 8.40
CA ALA A 81 -10.27 -35.34 8.26
C ALA A 81 -10.14 -36.13 6.93
N ALA A 82 -9.56 -35.53 5.89
CA ALA A 82 -9.24 -36.23 4.64
C ALA A 82 -7.92 -37.01 4.76
N GLN A 83 -6.94 -36.45 5.46
CA GLN A 83 -5.67 -37.10 5.79
C GLN A 83 -5.90 -38.33 6.68
N ASP A 84 -6.71 -38.22 7.74
CA ASP A 84 -7.08 -39.35 8.58
C ASP A 84 -7.70 -40.51 7.77
N LYS A 85 -8.54 -40.17 6.78
CA LYS A 85 -9.15 -41.17 5.89
C LYS A 85 -8.16 -41.82 4.94
N LEU A 86 -7.14 -41.08 4.48
CA LEU A 86 -6.06 -41.67 3.68
C LEU A 86 -5.25 -42.66 4.50
N ASP A 87 -5.01 -42.34 5.78
CA ASP A 87 -4.31 -43.24 6.69
C ASP A 87 -5.12 -44.51 6.98
N ASP A 88 -6.46 -44.41 7.03
CA ASP A 88 -7.38 -45.55 7.14
C ASP A 88 -7.48 -46.39 5.85
N TYR A 89 -7.30 -45.78 4.68
CA TYR A 89 -7.31 -46.49 3.40
C TYR A 89 -5.91 -46.99 3.04
N HIS A 90 -5.60 -48.25 3.35
CA HIS A 90 -4.43 -48.89 2.73
C HIS A 90 -4.62 -48.96 1.21
N TYR A 91 -3.67 -48.41 0.46
CA TYR A 91 -3.71 -48.34 -1.01
C TYR A 91 -3.98 -49.71 -1.66
N ASP A 92 -3.35 -50.75 -1.13
CA ASP A 92 -3.44 -52.13 -1.64
C ASP A 92 -4.84 -52.77 -1.44
N ASP A 93 -5.63 -52.27 -0.50
CA ASP A 93 -6.95 -52.84 -0.15
C ASP A 93 -8.13 -52.02 -0.70
N ASN A 94 -7.93 -50.73 -1.01
CA ASN A 94 -9.00 -49.81 -1.41
C ASN A 94 -8.54 -48.70 -2.38
N GLU A 95 -7.75 -49.06 -3.41
CA GLU A 95 -7.15 -48.16 -4.41
C GLU A 95 -8.07 -47.05 -4.93
N THR A 96 -9.33 -47.37 -5.26
CA THR A 96 -10.29 -46.36 -5.77
C THR A 96 -10.71 -45.34 -4.71
N MET A 97 -10.87 -45.74 -3.45
CA MET A 97 -11.24 -44.83 -2.36
C MET A 97 -10.04 -43.99 -1.91
N TYR A 98 -8.84 -44.57 -1.94
CA TYR A 98 -7.59 -43.86 -1.72
C TYR A 98 -7.42 -42.73 -2.75
N ALA A 99 -7.41 -43.05 -4.05
CA ALA A 99 -7.21 -42.07 -5.12
C ALA A 99 -8.27 -40.93 -5.11
N ARG A 100 -9.52 -41.25 -4.78
CA ARG A 100 -10.58 -40.23 -4.61
C ARG A 100 -10.35 -39.31 -3.43
N THR A 101 -9.88 -39.87 -2.31
CA THR A 101 -9.62 -39.10 -1.09
C THR A 101 -8.37 -38.23 -1.26
N GLU A 102 -7.33 -38.76 -1.91
CA GLU A 102 -6.11 -38.03 -2.26
C GLU A 102 -6.44 -36.82 -3.14
N ARG A 103 -7.22 -37.02 -4.19
CA ARG A 103 -7.69 -35.93 -5.06
C ARG A 103 -8.51 -34.89 -4.30
N LYS A 104 -9.40 -35.33 -3.40
CA LYS A 104 -10.18 -34.41 -2.57
C LYS A 104 -9.28 -33.59 -1.65
N MET A 105 -8.24 -34.21 -1.07
CA MET A 105 -7.26 -33.52 -0.25
C MET A 105 -6.50 -32.48 -1.07
N GLU A 106 -6.04 -32.82 -2.28
CA GLU A 106 -5.38 -31.87 -3.19
C GLU A 106 -6.26 -30.64 -3.50
N ILE A 107 -7.56 -30.85 -3.73
CA ILE A 107 -8.53 -29.75 -3.96
C ILE A 107 -8.64 -28.87 -2.71
N LEU A 108 -8.73 -29.46 -1.52
CA LEU A 108 -8.90 -28.72 -0.28
C LEU A 108 -7.64 -27.94 0.11
N GLU A 109 -6.45 -28.52 -0.08
CA GLU A 109 -5.17 -27.85 0.14
C GLU A 109 -5.02 -26.63 -0.78
N LYS A 110 -5.29 -26.79 -2.08
CA LYS A 110 -5.28 -25.64 -3.01
C LYS A 110 -6.35 -24.60 -2.69
N ALA A 111 -7.51 -25.04 -2.21
CA ALA A 111 -8.56 -24.12 -1.77
C ALA A 111 -8.13 -23.31 -0.55
N LEU A 112 -7.33 -23.90 0.36
CA LEU A 112 -6.78 -23.20 1.51
C LEU A 112 -5.80 -22.13 1.06
N ASP A 113 -4.85 -22.48 0.18
CA ASP A 113 -3.89 -21.52 -0.37
C ASP A 113 -4.60 -20.33 -1.05
N TYR A 114 -5.66 -20.58 -1.82
CA TYR A 114 -6.46 -19.51 -2.42
C TYR A 114 -7.28 -18.70 -1.40
N ALA A 115 -7.81 -19.36 -0.37
CA ALA A 115 -8.63 -18.69 0.64
C ALA A 115 -7.80 -17.80 1.56
N GLU A 116 -6.57 -18.20 1.89
CA GLU A 116 -5.61 -17.40 2.68
C GLU A 116 -5.36 -16.03 2.04
N ALA A 117 -5.22 -16.01 0.71
CA ALA A 117 -5.01 -14.78 -0.07
C ALA A 117 -6.28 -13.92 -0.25
N ASN A 118 -7.46 -14.36 0.22
CA ASN A 118 -8.68 -13.57 0.06
C ASN A 118 -8.61 -12.29 0.91
N PRO A 119 -9.07 -11.14 0.37
CA PRO A 119 -9.21 -9.92 1.16
C PRO A 119 -10.14 -10.13 2.36
N TYR A 120 -9.65 -9.76 3.54
CA TYR A 120 -10.40 -9.73 4.79
C TYR A 120 -10.85 -8.30 5.15
N ARG A 121 -9.92 -7.35 5.05
CA ARG A 121 -10.12 -5.92 5.32
C ARG A 121 -9.26 -5.10 4.36
N TYR A 122 -9.54 -3.81 4.32
CA TYR A 122 -8.67 -2.82 3.68
C TYR A 122 -8.35 -1.74 4.68
N TYR A 123 -7.15 -1.18 4.66
CA TYR A 123 -6.75 -0.06 5.52
C TYR A 123 -6.31 1.12 4.68
N TYR A 124 -6.56 2.33 5.19
CA TYR A 124 -6.23 3.55 4.48
C TYR A 124 -4.73 3.86 4.67
N ASP A 125 -4.01 3.94 3.55
CA ASP A 125 -2.59 4.26 3.47
C ASP A 125 -2.34 5.10 2.20
N ALA A 126 -2.93 6.29 2.16
CA ALA A 126 -2.56 7.26 1.14
C ALA A 126 -1.20 7.83 1.50
N ILE A 127 -0.30 7.98 0.52
CA ILE A 127 0.95 8.73 0.68
C ILE A 127 0.56 10.18 0.96
N PRO A 128 0.69 10.66 2.21
CA PRO A 128 0.22 11.98 2.54
C PRO A 128 1.31 13.02 2.28
N ASP A 129 0.90 14.22 1.92
CA ASP A 129 1.75 15.40 1.81
C ASP A 129 1.41 16.38 2.95
N ILE A 130 2.24 17.38 3.18
CA ILE A 130 2.01 18.42 4.20
C ILE A 130 0.67 19.17 4.02
N ASP A 131 0.18 19.19 2.79
CA ASP A 131 -1.09 19.82 2.41
C ASP A 131 -2.31 18.90 2.55
N THR A 132 -2.11 17.62 2.84
CA THR A 132 -3.21 16.66 3.01
C THR A 132 -4.17 17.12 4.11
N PRO A 133 -5.50 17.08 3.88
CA PRO A 133 -6.46 17.54 4.89
C PRO A 133 -6.41 16.71 6.18
N LEU A 134 -6.68 17.34 7.33
CA LEU A 134 -6.69 16.69 8.64
C LEU A 134 -7.62 15.47 8.69
N GLN A 135 -8.71 15.48 7.91
CA GLN A 135 -9.63 14.35 7.85
C GLN A 135 -8.99 13.11 7.24
N GLU A 136 -8.14 13.27 6.22
CA GLU A 136 -7.43 12.15 5.57
C GLU A 136 -6.35 11.58 6.49
N PHE A 137 -5.59 12.42 7.18
CA PHE A 137 -4.64 11.97 8.22
C PHE A 137 -5.31 11.15 9.33
N LYS A 138 -6.54 11.51 9.70
CA LYS A 138 -7.32 10.75 10.69
C LYS A 138 -7.84 9.42 10.17
N LEU A 139 -7.76 9.14 8.88
CA LEU A 139 -8.12 7.86 8.28
C LEU A 139 -6.93 6.90 8.23
N MET A 140 -5.69 7.39 8.24
CA MET A 140 -4.47 6.56 8.22
C MET A 140 -4.54 5.41 9.23
N GLY A 141 -4.29 4.20 8.75
CA GLY A 141 -4.32 2.96 9.54
C GLY A 141 -5.72 2.52 9.98
N LYS A 142 -6.80 3.18 9.54
CA LYS A 142 -8.17 2.71 9.82
C LYS A 142 -8.62 1.68 8.82
N THR A 143 -9.19 0.60 9.33
CA THR A 143 -9.71 -0.48 8.50
C THR A 143 -11.17 -0.26 8.08
N ILE A 144 -11.51 -0.78 6.91
CA ILE A 144 -12.88 -0.92 6.39
C ILE A 144 -13.14 -2.36 5.95
N SER A 145 -14.42 -2.73 5.86
CA SER A 145 -14.79 -4.05 5.34
C SER A 145 -14.64 -4.13 3.82
N VAL A 146 -14.49 -5.34 3.29
CA VAL A 146 -14.49 -5.60 1.84
C VAL A 146 -15.73 -5.04 1.14
N GLN A 147 -16.91 -5.17 1.77
CA GLN A 147 -18.15 -4.61 1.23
C GLN A 147 -18.05 -3.09 1.10
N LYS A 148 -17.60 -2.40 2.17
CA LYS A 148 -17.46 -0.94 2.17
C LYS A 148 -16.43 -0.46 1.14
N PHE A 149 -15.34 -1.20 0.96
CA PHE A 149 -14.34 -0.89 -0.07
C PHE A 149 -14.92 -0.93 -1.50
N HIS A 150 -15.79 -1.90 -1.80
CA HIS A 150 -16.46 -1.97 -3.10
C HIS A 150 -17.55 -0.91 -3.32
N GLU A 151 -17.98 -0.22 -2.25
CA GLU A 151 -18.91 0.92 -2.33
C GLU A 151 -18.17 2.25 -2.63
N LEU A 152 -16.84 2.30 -2.47
CA LEU A 152 -16.03 3.48 -2.78
C LEU A 152 -15.89 3.73 -4.29
N GLU A 153 -15.70 4.98 -4.66
CA GLU A 153 -15.33 5.35 -6.03
C GLU A 153 -13.93 4.81 -6.39
N PRO A 154 -13.64 4.50 -7.67
CA PRO A 154 -12.36 3.92 -8.06
C PRO A 154 -11.13 4.70 -7.58
N LEU A 155 -11.15 6.03 -7.68
CA LEU A 155 -10.05 6.90 -7.24
C LEU A 155 -9.83 6.88 -5.72
N GLU A 156 -10.87 6.60 -4.94
CA GLU A 156 -10.75 6.49 -3.48
C GLU A 156 -10.15 5.15 -3.07
N ARG A 157 -10.34 4.10 -3.88
CA ARG A 157 -9.79 2.76 -3.61
C ARG A 157 -8.28 2.73 -3.71
N ASP A 158 -7.68 3.58 -4.55
CA ASP A 158 -6.22 3.69 -4.72
C ASP A 158 -5.51 4.15 -3.43
N LYS A 159 -6.25 4.67 -2.45
CA LYS A 159 -5.76 5.09 -1.13
C LYS A 159 -5.76 3.99 -0.07
N TYR A 160 -6.18 2.78 -0.44
CA TYR A 160 -6.33 1.67 0.49
C TYR A 160 -5.47 0.49 0.08
N ASP A 161 -4.86 -0.14 1.07
CA ASP A 161 -4.15 -1.38 0.92
C ASP A 161 -4.92 -2.53 1.60
N VAL A 162 -4.60 -3.77 1.23
CA VAL A 162 -5.35 -4.98 1.58
C VAL A 162 -4.75 -5.68 2.79
N ILE A 163 -5.63 -6.19 3.66
CA ILE A 163 -5.32 -7.18 4.69
C ILE A 163 -6.00 -8.47 4.27
N SER A 164 -5.21 -9.49 3.99
CA SER A 164 -5.68 -10.83 3.63
C SER A 164 -6.07 -11.64 4.86
N LEU A 165 -6.69 -12.80 4.65
CA LEU A 165 -7.02 -13.72 5.74
C LEU A 165 -5.79 -14.43 6.34
N SER A 166 -4.65 -14.43 5.65
CA SER A 166 -3.40 -14.97 6.20
C SER A 166 -2.61 -14.00 7.07
N ASP A 167 -2.88 -12.69 6.97
CA ASP A 167 -2.07 -11.68 7.65
C ASP A 167 -2.39 -11.57 9.15
N VAL A 168 -3.61 -11.95 9.54
CA VAL A 168 -4.18 -11.72 10.87
C VAL A 168 -5.17 -12.82 11.23
N ASP A 169 -5.51 -13.01 12.51
CA ASP A 169 -6.48 -14.04 12.93
C ASP A 169 -7.87 -13.46 13.24
N ASN A 170 -7.96 -12.15 13.46
CA ASN A 170 -9.20 -11.49 13.85
C ASN A 170 -9.18 -9.97 13.56
N LEU A 171 -10.26 -9.28 13.95
CA LEU A 171 -10.42 -7.84 13.71
C LEU A 171 -9.49 -6.97 14.57
N GLU A 172 -9.18 -7.38 15.80
CA GLU A 172 -8.25 -6.65 16.67
C GLU A 172 -6.86 -6.63 16.04
N ASP A 173 -6.37 -7.82 15.66
CA ASP A 173 -5.11 -7.99 14.93
C ASP A 173 -5.10 -7.21 13.61
N ALA A 174 -6.20 -7.21 12.85
CA ALA A 174 -6.32 -6.41 11.63
C ALA A 174 -6.14 -4.90 11.87
N ASN A 175 -6.63 -4.38 13.00
CA ASN A 175 -6.47 -2.97 13.33
C ASN A 175 -5.06 -2.64 13.84
N GLU A 176 -4.37 -3.59 14.46
CA GLU A 176 -2.97 -3.44 14.83
C GLU A 176 -2.07 -3.50 13.60
N TYR A 177 -2.23 -4.55 12.77
CA TYR A 177 -1.56 -4.68 11.47
C TYR A 177 -1.68 -3.41 10.63
N ALA A 178 -2.88 -2.86 10.51
CA ALA A 178 -3.12 -1.64 9.74
C ALA A 178 -2.34 -0.42 10.26
N LYS A 179 -2.09 -0.31 11.56
CA LYS A 179 -1.31 0.80 12.14
C LYS A 179 0.18 0.60 11.99
N ASP A 180 0.64 -0.65 12.02
CA ASP A 180 2.06 -0.97 11.94
C ASP A 180 2.56 -0.97 10.49
N ASN A 181 1.66 -1.05 9.50
CA ASN A 181 1.99 -1.13 8.08
C ASN A 181 1.63 0.14 7.28
N ILE A 182 1.19 1.23 7.92
CA ILE A 182 1.11 2.50 7.19
C ILE A 182 2.51 2.93 6.72
N SER A 183 2.56 3.57 5.56
CA SER A 183 3.80 4.02 4.93
C SER A 183 4.56 5.10 5.71
N LEU A 184 3.83 5.87 6.53
CA LEU A 184 4.36 6.99 7.30
C LEU A 184 4.69 6.57 8.74
N ASP A 185 5.82 7.03 9.29
CA ASP A 185 6.18 6.75 10.67
C ASP A 185 5.14 7.32 11.66
N GLU A 186 4.95 6.67 12.81
CA GLU A 186 3.92 7.04 13.77
C GLU A 186 4.14 8.47 14.33
N ASP A 187 5.40 8.88 14.54
CA ASP A 187 5.72 10.20 15.06
C ASP A 187 5.62 11.28 13.97
N GLU A 188 5.98 10.95 12.73
CA GLU A 188 5.75 11.81 11.56
C GLU A 188 4.25 12.07 11.34
N LEU A 189 3.42 11.02 11.39
CA LEU A 189 1.97 11.14 11.31
C LEU A 189 1.39 12.02 12.43
N LYS A 190 1.88 11.87 13.66
CA LYS A 190 1.46 12.71 14.78
C LYS A 190 1.80 14.17 14.55
N ASP A 191 2.97 14.45 13.99
CA ASP A 191 3.41 15.82 13.74
C ASP A 191 2.61 16.47 12.61
N LEU A 192 2.33 15.75 11.52
CA LEU A 192 1.41 16.21 10.46
C LEU A 192 -0.01 16.46 11.00
N ILE A 193 -0.54 15.57 11.85
CA ILE A 193 -1.85 15.77 12.48
C ILE A 193 -1.86 17.04 13.34
N LYS A 194 -0.82 17.27 14.15
CA LYS A 194 -0.72 18.50 14.97
C LYS A 194 -0.62 19.74 14.08
N PHE A 195 0.23 19.69 13.05
CA PHE A 195 0.41 20.77 12.09
C PHE A 195 -0.92 21.15 11.43
N ARG A 196 -1.61 20.20 10.79
CA ARG A 196 -2.92 20.45 10.17
C ARG A 196 -3.98 20.89 11.16
N THR A 197 -3.95 20.36 12.38
CA THR A 197 -4.87 20.81 13.44
C THR A 197 -4.68 22.29 13.75
N ILE A 198 -3.45 22.81 13.74
CA ILE A 198 -3.19 24.23 13.98
C ILE A 198 -3.62 25.06 12.76
N ILE A 199 -3.20 24.65 11.56
CA ILE A 199 -3.49 25.36 10.29
C ILE A 199 -5.00 25.49 10.04
N GLU A 200 -5.74 24.38 10.16
CA GLU A 200 -7.18 24.32 9.90
C GLU A 200 -8.04 24.87 11.06
N SER A 201 -7.42 25.22 12.20
CA SER A 201 -8.16 25.78 13.34
C SER A 201 -8.62 27.22 13.09
N GLN A 202 -9.66 27.61 13.83
CA GLN A 202 -10.26 28.96 13.77
C GLN A 202 -9.64 29.93 14.78
N VAL A 203 -8.43 29.65 15.27
CA VAL A 203 -7.71 30.53 16.20
C VAL A 203 -7.07 31.71 15.45
N SER A 204 -6.65 32.75 16.18
CA SER A 204 -5.99 33.91 15.56
C SER A 204 -4.65 33.52 14.93
N GLU A 205 -4.20 34.29 13.94
CA GLU A 205 -2.89 34.07 13.30
C GLU A 205 -1.73 34.18 14.29
N GLU A 206 -1.80 35.09 15.26
CA GLU A 206 -0.84 35.17 16.37
C GLU A 206 -0.80 33.89 17.22
N GLU A 207 -1.96 33.25 17.45
CA GLU A 207 -2.02 31.99 18.18
C GLU A 207 -1.49 30.82 17.33
N LYS A 208 -1.72 30.82 16.01
CA LYS A 208 -1.13 29.83 15.10
C LYS A 208 0.38 29.95 15.06
N GLU A 209 0.89 31.16 14.88
CA GLU A 209 2.34 31.46 14.91
C GLU A 209 3.00 30.86 16.14
N ASN A 210 2.49 31.19 17.33
CA ASN A 210 3.03 30.68 18.59
C ASN A 210 3.02 29.15 18.68
N LYS A 211 1.95 28.50 18.20
CA LYS A 211 1.82 27.03 18.23
C LYS A 211 2.73 26.35 17.21
N LEU A 212 2.82 26.88 16.00
CA LEU A 212 3.65 26.35 14.92
C LEU A 212 5.13 26.53 15.22
N GLU A 213 5.54 27.68 15.76
CA GLU A 213 6.91 27.93 16.17
C GLU A 213 7.39 26.92 17.23
N ILE A 214 6.51 26.55 18.17
CA ILE A 214 6.80 25.50 19.16
C ILE A 214 6.85 24.11 18.52
N LEU A 215 5.98 23.84 17.55
CA LEU A 215 5.90 22.55 16.87
C LEU A 215 7.14 22.32 15.99
N PHE A 216 7.50 23.28 15.14
CA PHE A 216 8.67 23.18 14.25
C PHE A 216 9.97 22.97 15.04
N LYS A 217 10.16 23.65 16.18
CA LYS A 217 11.34 23.44 17.05
C LYS A 217 11.47 22.04 17.64
N LYS A 218 10.38 21.26 17.65
CA LYS A 218 10.33 19.92 18.25
C LYS A 218 10.29 18.80 17.22
N SER A 219 10.05 19.12 15.95
CA SER A 219 9.83 18.14 14.90
C SER A 219 10.90 18.30 13.82
N GLU A 220 11.89 17.41 13.83
CA GLU A 220 12.92 17.36 12.79
C GLU A 220 12.30 17.05 11.43
N TYR A 221 11.30 16.16 11.40
CA TYR A 221 10.52 15.85 10.21
C TYR A 221 9.90 17.10 9.58
N LEU A 222 9.16 17.92 10.34
CA LEU A 222 8.52 19.11 9.78
C LEU A 222 9.52 20.18 9.33
N LEU A 223 10.70 20.26 9.96
CA LEU A 223 11.75 21.17 9.52
C LEU A 223 12.29 20.74 8.15
N ASP A 224 12.56 19.45 7.96
CA ASP A 224 13.06 18.90 6.69
C ASP A 224 11.99 18.99 5.59
N GLU A 225 10.77 18.55 5.88
CA GLU A 225 9.65 18.52 4.92
C GLU A 225 9.29 19.92 4.40
N LEU A 226 9.39 20.95 5.25
CA LEU A 226 9.12 22.34 4.88
C LEU A 226 10.37 23.13 4.47
N GLY A 227 11.56 22.53 4.55
CA GLY A 227 12.83 23.19 4.27
C GLY A 227 13.10 24.40 5.18
N LEU A 228 12.75 24.31 6.46
CA LEU A 228 12.92 25.39 7.44
C LEU A 228 14.30 25.32 8.10
N ASP A 229 14.99 26.45 8.14
CA ASP A 229 16.33 26.56 8.74
C ASP A 229 16.28 27.23 10.11
N THR A 230 16.82 26.54 11.11
CA THR A 230 16.91 27.03 12.48
C THR A 230 18.06 28.02 12.72
N GLU A 231 19.00 28.13 11.78
CA GLU A 231 20.14 29.05 11.85
C GLU A 231 19.86 30.43 11.26
N GLU A 232 18.72 30.62 10.57
CA GLU A 232 18.34 31.90 10.00
C GLU A 232 17.91 32.94 11.07
N ASN A 233 18.11 34.23 10.76
CA ASN A 233 17.73 35.35 11.64
C ASN A 233 16.22 35.68 11.59
N VAL A 234 15.40 34.78 11.08
CA VAL A 234 13.95 34.92 10.86
C VAL A 234 13.24 33.76 11.55
N SER A 235 12.05 33.99 12.12
CA SER A 235 11.32 32.93 12.81
C SER A 235 10.92 31.80 11.85
N LEU A 236 10.79 30.57 12.36
CA LEU A 236 10.41 29.41 11.54
C LEU A 236 9.00 29.59 10.97
N TYR A 237 8.10 30.21 11.74
CA TYR A 237 6.77 30.57 11.23
C TYR A 237 6.83 31.55 10.05
N GLU A 238 7.70 32.57 10.13
CA GLU A 238 7.84 33.54 9.03
C GLU A 238 8.44 32.89 7.78
N GLN A 239 9.43 32.00 7.94
CA GLN A 239 9.94 31.17 6.83
C GLN A 239 8.82 30.34 6.19
N TYR A 240 8.03 29.60 6.99
CA TYR A 240 6.89 28.83 6.50
C TYR A 240 5.89 29.70 5.72
N ARG A 241 5.53 30.87 6.25
CA ARG A 241 4.59 31.80 5.60
C ARG A 241 5.14 32.34 4.28
N GLN A 242 6.45 32.60 4.21
CA GLN A 242 7.09 33.00 2.96
C GLN A 242 7.03 31.87 1.93
N THR A 243 7.31 30.63 2.32
CA THR A 243 7.20 29.45 1.43
C THR A 243 5.77 29.25 0.94
N GLU A 244 4.78 29.23 1.84
CA GLU A 244 3.36 29.09 1.51
C GLU A 244 2.90 30.17 0.51
N PHE A 245 3.26 31.42 0.79
CA PHE A 245 2.92 32.56 -0.05
C PHE A 245 3.60 32.49 -1.43
N MET A 246 4.86 32.08 -1.48
CA MET A 246 5.57 31.88 -2.74
C MET A 246 4.96 30.75 -3.56
N THR A 247 4.57 29.63 -2.94
CA THR A 247 3.88 28.52 -3.61
C THR A 247 2.52 28.94 -4.15
N GLU A 248 1.72 29.68 -3.38
CA GLU A 248 0.44 30.22 -3.85
C GLU A 248 0.64 31.10 -5.10
N LYS A 249 1.63 31.99 -5.08
CA LYS A 249 1.93 32.86 -6.23
C LYS A 249 2.48 32.11 -7.42
N LEU A 250 3.36 31.14 -7.20
CA LEU A 250 3.90 30.29 -8.26
C LEU A 250 2.78 29.51 -8.94
N SER A 251 1.76 29.06 -8.20
CA SER A 251 0.60 28.37 -8.78
C SER A 251 -0.17 29.25 -9.78
N LYS A 252 -0.25 30.57 -9.56
CA LYS A 252 -0.91 31.53 -10.46
C LYS A 252 -0.12 31.74 -11.75
N LEU A 253 1.19 31.55 -11.70
CA LEU A 253 2.09 31.70 -12.84
C LEU A 253 2.48 30.37 -13.48
N TYR A 254 2.12 29.22 -12.91
CA TYR A 254 2.44 27.93 -13.49
C TYR A 254 1.78 27.75 -14.87
N PRO A 255 2.45 27.13 -15.88
CA PRO A 255 3.83 26.63 -15.91
C PRO A 255 4.90 27.60 -16.48
N LEU A 256 4.80 28.91 -16.24
CA LEU A 256 5.79 29.90 -16.72
C LEU A 256 7.22 29.57 -16.21
N PRO A 257 8.21 29.45 -17.11
CA PRO A 257 9.61 29.33 -16.70
C PRO A 257 10.08 30.57 -15.92
N TYR A 258 10.86 30.38 -14.86
CA TYR A 258 11.45 31.47 -14.07
C TYR A 258 10.41 32.43 -13.43
N ALA A 259 9.19 31.93 -13.15
CA ALA A 259 8.11 32.68 -12.51
C ALA A 259 8.52 33.33 -11.17
N ASP A 260 9.46 32.72 -10.44
CA ASP A 260 9.95 33.22 -9.15
C ASP A 260 10.58 34.62 -9.24
N TYR A 261 11.20 34.97 -10.37
CA TYR A 261 11.80 36.29 -10.58
C TYR A 261 10.74 37.38 -10.73
N PHE A 262 9.64 37.10 -11.42
CA PHE A 262 8.52 38.02 -11.54
C PHE A 262 7.85 38.25 -10.19
N ILE A 263 7.64 37.18 -9.42
CA ILE A 263 7.05 37.24 -8.08
C ILE A 263 7.89 38.10 -7.13
N LYS A 264 9.22 37.97 -7.17
CA LYS A 264 10.15 38.78 -6.36
C LYS A 264 10.06 40.28 -6.66
N GLU A 265 9.73 40.65 -7.90
CA GLU A 265 9.47 42.03 -8.32
C GLU A 265 8.00 42.46 -8.14
N GLY A 266 7.16 41.62 -7.52
CA GLY A 266 5.74 41.91 -7.24
C GLY A 266 4.80 41.71 -8.44
N ILE A 267 5.23 40.97 -9.46
CA ILE A 267 4.45 40.68 -10.67
C ILE A 267 3.90 39.26 -10.57
N GLU A 268 2.59 39.13 -10.34
CA GLU A 268 1.94 37.85 -9.98
C GLU A 268 0.83 37.43 -10.95
N ASP A 269 0.60 38.22 -12.01
CA ASP A 269 -0.46 37.99 -12.99
C ASP A 269 0.13 37.57 -14.33
N MET A 270 -0.23 36.37 -14.80
CA MET A 270 0.18 35.82 -16.08
C MET A 270 -0.22 36.72 -17.26
N GLU A 271 -1.39 37.36 -17.20
CA GLU A 271 -1.86 38.25 -18.28
C GLU A 271 -1.03 39.54 -18.35
N ILE A 272 -0.51 40.01 -17.21
CA ILE A 272 0.43 41.14 -17.20
C ILE A 272 1.73 40.70 -17.90
N ILE A 273 2.29 39.56 -17.52
CA ILE A 273 3.57 39.07 -18.07
C ILE A 273 3.48 38.78 -19.57
N LYS A 274 2.35 38.22 -20.05
CA LYS A 274 2.10 37.99 -21.49
C LYS A 274 2.22 39.26 -22.32
N ASN A 275 1.87 40.41 -21.76
CA ASN A 275 1.87 41.69 -22.45
C ASN A 275 3.20 42.45 -22.34
N PHE A 276 4.15 41.96 -21.55
CA PHE A 276 5.47 42.59 -21.46
C PHE A 276 6.23 42.46 -22.78
N THR A 277 6.95 43.52 -23.12
CA THR A 277 7.99 43.57 -24.15
C THR A 277 9.26 42.84 -23.69
N ASP A 278 10.16 42.53 -24.62
CA ASP A 278 11.45 41.89 -24.27
C ASP A 278 12.26 42.76 -23.32
N GLU A 279 12.20 44.08 -23.50
CA GLU A 279 12.85 45.08 -22.66
C GLU A 279 12.29 45.06 -21.24
N GLU A 280 10.97 44.93 -21.07
CA GLU A 280 10.32 44.82 -19.77
C GLU A 280 10.63 43.49 -19.06
N ILE A 281 10.71 42.38 -19.80
CA ILE A 281 11.11 41.08 -19.23
C ILE A 281 12.57 41.10 -18.80
N LEU A 282 13.48 41.67 -19.62
CA LEU A 282 14.89 41.81 -19.28
C LEU A 282 15.15 42.80 -18.13
N ALA A 283 14.22 43.71 -17.87
CA ALA A 283 14.31 44.62 -16.73
C ALA A 283 14.09 43.92 -15.37
N VAL A 284 13.48 42.72 -15.36
CA VAL A 284 13.34 41.91 -14.15
C VAL A 284 14.71 41.39 -13.73
N ASN A 285 15.10 41.67 -12.48
CA ASN A 285 16.41 41.34 -11.98
C ASN A 285 16.68 39.82 -12.07
N GLY A 286 17.80 39.43 -12.66
CA GLY A 286 18.17 38.03 -12.87
C GLY A 286 17.63 37.41 -14.17
N ILE A 287 16.82 38.10 -14.96
CA ILE A 287 16.44 37.62 -16.29
C ILE A 287 17.47 38.12 -17.32
N GLY A 288 18.21 37.20 -17.93
CA GLY A 288 19.10 37.48 -19.06
C GLY A 288 18.60 36.84 -20.36
N ASP A 289 19.30 37.10 -21.47
CA ASP A 289 18.90 36.69 -22.82
C ASP A 289 18.49 35.21 -22.95
N ALA A 290 19.20 34.31 -22.25
CA ALA A 290 18.88 32.89 -22.27
C ALA A 290 17.50 32.60 -21.63
N ARG A 291 17.21 33.21 -20.47
CA ARG A 291 15.95 33.04 -19.75
C ARG A 291 14.80 33.73 -20.48
N LEU A 292 15.05 34.90 -21.05
CA LEU A 292 14.08 35.60 -21.91
C LEU A 292 13.60 34.69 -23.04
N LYS A 293 14.53 34.00 -23.70
CA LYS A 293 14.20 33.09 -24.81
C LYS A 293 13.27 31.96 -24.36
N ASP A 294 13.53 31.35 -23.20
CA ASP A 294 12.70 30.28 -22.67
C ASP A 294 11.30 30.77 -22.27
N ILE A 295 11.23 31.94 -21.63
CA ILE A 295 9.98 32.62 -21.29
C ILE A 295 9.16 32.90 -22.55
N ARG A 296 9.78 33.48 -23.59
CA ARG A 296 9.11 33.76 -24.87
C ARG A 296 8.65 32.52 -25.58
N SER A 297 9.51 31.50 -25.64
CA SER A 297 9.14 30.21 -26.23
C SER A 297 7.90 29.62 -25.56
N TYR A 298 7.74 29.82 -24.25
CA TYR A 298 6.55 29.41 -23.53
C TYR A 298 5.33 30.31 -23.86
N LEU A 299 5.46 31.64 -23.72
CA LEU A 299 4.37 32.59 -23.93
C LEU A 299 3.81 32.56 -25.37
N ASP A 300 4.69 32.43 -26.36
CA ASP A 300 4.34 32.32 -27.78
C ASP A 300 3.68 30.98 -28.08
N GLY A 301 4.06 29.91 -27.37
CA GLY A 301 3.44 28.58 -27.47
C GLY A 301 2.04 28.54 -26.86
N VAL A 302 1.77 29.33 -25.81
CA VAL A 302 0.45 29.46 -25.18
C VAL A 302 -0.51 30.31 -26.01
N SER A 303 -0.02 31.27 -26.78
CA SER A 303 -0.84 32.16 -27.62
C SER A 303 -1.22 31.58 -29.00
N MET A 304 -0.77 30.34 -29.30
CA MET A 304 -1.17 29.59 -30.50
C MET A 304 -2.28 28.53 -30.27
N ASN A 305 -2.81 28.43 -29.05
CA ASN A 305 -4.01 27.64 -28.70
C ASN A 305 -5.16 28.55 -28.27
#